data_AF-A0A0M0JVC6-F1
#
_entry.id   AF-A0A0M0JVC6-F1
#
_cell.length_a   1.000
_cell.length_b   1.000
_cell.length_c   1.000
_cell.angle_alpha   90.00
_cell.angle_beta   90.00
_cell.angle_gamma   90.00
#
_symmetry.space_group_name_H-M   'P 1'
#
loop_
_entity.id
_entity.type
_entity.pdbx_description
1 polymer ?
#
loop_
_entity_poly.entity_id
_entity_poly.type
_entity_poly.pdbx_seq_one_letter_code
_entity_poly.pdbx_strand_id
1 'polypeptide(L)'
;MPPLNLWFAFRLAFTRGGVVYYHNLRTTQASLGKPDELKLRGGRNAEEAAAKPDELEGGLEAAQERAVVAAQSAWMEFTLEYTKGARSQLLRLWLTLRVVCIGVALLYLVVFLCMMLYVPSVDLYGPDPVEAGAIQNVIHSAVALAVALVFTPANRGRFVAWLGALGKSGMAATTRRKATVLRLRVDELRLKDTKGKLSQEEQSELSSSEDNLKELESSVQRLEAEGKATALAALIGKLSPAEALKLGTERFRALPLAELKREEIAGRKAGAVANDWKSSPGWPTQELLDKTFLARFGKVDAFVSHSWSDDGDAKFDRLQEWAAEEGERRSQTHAGAAGKVTDEGNGGIVGVTIWLDKACLDQRDIQASLAGLPVFISGCKQLLVLAGPTYASRLWCVIELFVFVQLTPIVHDRMRVMSLTSKDKAEEVSKDFELGLLKFDAGKAETFDPNDQERLLAVIEAAFGTFNPFNKIVRDISKVNYERVLAERAKVKGNAPELSTQQLRLAADSDDFDDRKKGVNAAQATHSRRKFKEISKKIEYNV
;
A
#
# COMPACT_ATOMS: atom_id res chain seq x y z
N MET A 1 -48.84 14.86 15.48
CA MET A 1 -47.60 15.69 15.47
C MET A 1 -46.51 14.88 14.78
N PRO A 2 -45.83 15.37 13.72
CA PRO A 2 -44.83 14.57 13.02
C PRO A 2 -43.51 14.53 13.83
N PRO A 3 -42.70 13.46 13.70
CA PRO A 3 -41.50 13.27 14.51
C PRO A 3 -40.36 14.13 13.97
N LEU A 4 -40.11 15.26 14.63
CA LEU A 4 -39.11 16.26 14.25
C LEU A 4 -37.66 15.92 14.66
N ASN A 5 -37.37 14.69 15.13
CA ASN A 5 -36.09 14.38 15.78
C ASN A 5 -35.06 13.60 14.94
N LEU A 6 -35.43 12.96 13.83
CA LEU A 6 -34.44 12.23 13.01
C LEU A 6 -33.65 13.16 12.07
N TRP A 7 -34.32 14.18 11.51
CA TRP A 7 -33.70 15.17 10.62
C TRP A 7 -32.75 16.11 11.37
N PHE A 8 -33.04 16.42 12.63
CA PHE A 8 -32.20 17.26 13.49
C PHE A 8 -30.89 16.55 13.92
N ALA A 9 -30.98 15.26 14.27
CA ALA A 9 -29.81 14.43 14.55
C ALA A 9 -28.93 14.24 13.29
N PHE A 10 -29.54 14.10 12.12
CA PHE A 10 -28.83 14.05 10.84
C PHE A 10 -28.13 15.39 10.52
N ARG A 11 -28.75 16.53 10.85
CA ARG A 11 -28.17 17.87 10.63
C ARG A 11 -26.99 18.17 11.57
N LEU A 12 -27.02 17.67 12.81
CA LEU A 12 -25.91 17.78 13.77
C LEU A 12 -24.70 16.92 13.38
N ALA A 13 -24.90 15.79 12.70
CA ALA A 13 -23.81 14.96 12.20
C ALA A 13 -23.09 15.57 10.97
N PHE A 14 -23.72 16.51 10.26
CA PHE A 14 -23.24 17.03 8.96
C PHE A 14 -23.16 18.57 8.87
N THR A 15 -23.26 19.31 9.97
CA THR A 15 -23.11 20.77 9.96
C THR A 15 -21.64 21.18 9.81
N ARG A 16 -21.29 21.74 8.65
CA ARG A 16 -20.07 22.52 8.45
C ARG A 16 -20.19 23.83 9.26
N GLY A 17 -19.52 23.92 10.40
CA GLY A 17 -19.44 25.14 11.22
C GLY A 17 -19.04 24.84 12.66
N GLY A 18 -17.74 24.76 12.92
CA GLY A 18 -17.14 24.30 14.17
C GLY A 18 -17.26 25.29 15.33
N VAL A 19 -17.78 24.80 16.46
CA VAL A 19 -17.43 25.31 17.78
C VAL A 19 -16.47 24.29 18.38
N VAL A 20 -15.28 24.75 18.78
CA VAL A 20 -14.22 23.89 19.30
C VAL A 20 -14.20 24.03 20.82
N TYR A 21 -14.07 22.90 21.51
CA TYR A 21 -13.95 22.84 22.96
C TYR A 21 -12.47 22.83 23.33
N TYR A 22 -11.99 23.90 23.96
CA TYR A 22 -10.62 24.03 24.41
C TYR A 22 -10.55 23.81 25.92
N HIS A 23 -9.78 22.83 26.36
CA HIS A 23 -9.54 22.55 27.77
C HIS A 23 -8.05 22.64 28.08
N ASN A 24 -7.67 23.65 28.87
CA ASN A 24 -6.29 23.85 29.28
C ASN A 24 -5.99 22.93 30.47
N LEU A 25 -5.19 21.88 30.24
CA LEU A 25 -4.89 20.86 31.26
C LEU A 25 -4.00 21.37 32.40
N ARG A 26 -3.30 22.51 32.23
CA ARG A 26 -2.51 23.12 33.31
C ARG A 26 -3.36 24.02 34.21
N THR A 27 -4.35 24.71 33.66
CA THR A 27 -5.18 25.66 34.43
C THR A 27 -6.57 25.11 34.77
N THR A 28 -6.93 23.93 34.27
CA THR A 28 -8.26 23.29 34.38
C THR A 28 -9.42 24.13 33.82
N GLN A 29 -9.14 25.22 33.10
CA GLN A 29 -10.18 26.02 32.47
C GLN A 29 -10.66 25.39 31.18
N ALA A 30 -11.97 25.47 30.95
CA ALA A 30 -12.61 25.08 29.69
C ALA A 30 -13.24 26.31 29.04
N SER A 31 -13.09 26.41 27.72
CA SER A 31 -13.73 27.45 26.92
C SER A 31 -14.27 26.88 25.60
N LEU A 32 -15.48 27.28 25.22
CA LEU A 32 -16.03 27.04 23.88
C LEU A 32 -15.89 28.32 23.05
N GLY A 33 -15.47 28.18 21.79
CA GLY A 33 -15.42 29.29 20.84
C GLY A 33 -15.24 28.82 19.41
N LYS A 34 -15.40 29.74 18.44
CA LYS A 34 -15.06 29.45 17.05
C LYS A 34 -13.52 29.37 16.89
N PRO A 35 -12.99 28.57 15.94
CA PRO A 35 -11.54 28.40 15.76
C PRO A 35 -10.75 29.71 15.69
N ASP A 36 -11.30 30.72 15.01
CA ASP A 36 -10.63 32.01 14.83
C ASP A 36 -10.58 32.85 16.11
N GLU A 37 -11.60 32.72 16.97
CA GLU A 37 -11.65 33.39 18.28
C GLU A 37 -10.65 32.77 19.26
N LEU A 38 -10.45 31.45 19.18
CA LEU A 38 -9.48 30.72 20.01
C LEU A 38 -8.03 31.02 19.59
N LYS A 39 -7.75 31.15 18.28
CA LYS A 39 -6.44 31.57 17.76
C LYS A 39 -6.05 32.97 18.24
N LEU A 40 -6.99 33.93 18.20
CA LEU A 40 -6.79 35.30 18.69
C LEU A 40 -6.56 35.38 20.21
N ARG A 41 -7.06 34.40 20.98
CA ARG A 41 -6.82 34.31 22.43
C ARG A 41 -5.47 33.64 22.74
N GLY A 42 -5.12 32.58 22.02
CA GLY A 42 -3.82 31.90 22.15
C GLY A 42 -2.65 32.83 21.80
N GLY A 43 -2.79 33.66 20.76
CA GLY A 43 -1.77 34.64 20.36
C GLY A 43 -1.49 35.69 21.44
N ARG A 44 -2.53 36.27 22.05
CA ARG A 44 -2.38 37.29 23.12
C ARG A 44 -1.69 36.73 24.36
N ASN A 45 -2.02 35.51 24.76
CA ASN A 45 -1.39 34.88 25.93
C ASN A 45 0.10 34.54 25.69
N ALA A 46 0.48 34.23 24.44
CA ALA A 46 1.87 33.98 24.07
C ALA A 46 2.69 35.28 24.01
N GLU A 47 2.08 36.38 23.55
CA GLU A 47 2.70 37.71 23.48
C GLU A 47 2.91 38.29 24.89
N GLU A 48 1.96 38.10 25.80
CA GLU A 48 2.06 38.50 27.21
C GLU A 48 3.11 37.68 27.98
N ALA A 49 3.31 36.41 27.61
CA ALA A 49 4.38 35.55 28.17
C ALA A 49 5.78 35.92 27.64
N ALA A 50 5.89 36.48 26.44
CA ALA A 50 7.16 36.92 25.85
C ALA A 50 7.65 38.28 26.40
N ALA A 51 6.76 39.07 27.03
CA ALA A 51 7.05 40.43 27.46
C ALA A 51 7.75 40.57 28.84
N LYS A 52 8.24 39.47 29.45
CA LYS A 52 8.98 39.52 30.72
C LYS A 52 10.35 38.81 30.61
N PRO A 53 11.40 39.50 30.13
CA PRO A 53 12.71 38.87 29.91
C PRO A 53 13.64 38.87 31.13
N ASP A 54 13.37 39.66 32.18
CA ASP A 54 14.44 40.09 33.10
C ASP A 54 14.68 39.24 34.35
N GLU A 55 14.06 38.07 34.54
CA GLU A 55 14.16 37.33 35.82
C GLU A 55 14.67 35.88 35.76
N LEU A 56 15.26 35.41 34.65
CA LEU A 56 15.74 34.03 34.57
C LEU A 56 17.21 33.93 34.11
N GLU A 57 18.12 33.97 35.07
CA GLU A 57 19.50 33.47 34.93
C GLU A 57 19.47 31.95 34.72
N GLY A 58 19.32 31.56 33.45
CA GLY A 58 19.38 30.20 32.96
C GLY A 58 19.43 30.26 31.46
N GLY A 59 20.64 30.13 30.91
CA GLY A 59 21.03 30.54 29.57
C GLY A 59 20.16 30.05 28.40
N LEU A 60 20.44 30.65 27.24
CA LEU A 60 19.78 30.47 25.95
C LEU A 60 19.40 29.01 25.61
N GLU A 61 20.21 28.03 26.03
CA GLU A 61 19.91 26.60 25.86
C GLU A 61 18.67 26.13 26.63
N ALA A 62 18.47 26.58 27.88
CA ALA A 62 17.28 26.21 28.66
C ALA A 62 16.02 26.85 28.09
N ALA A 63 16.13 28.06 27.53
CA ALA A 63 15.02 28.70 26.81
C ALA A 63 14.71 27.95 25.50
N GLN A 64 15.73 27.49 24.78
CA GLN A 64 15.58 26.73 23.54
C GLN A 64 15.00 25.33 23.80
N GLU A 65 15.45 24.65 24.86
CA GLU A 65 14.93 23.33 25.25
C GLU A 65 13.47 23.42 25.73
N ARG A 66 13.11 24.46 26.50
CA ARG A 66 11.71 24.72 26.86
C ARG A 66 10.84 25.08 25.66
N ALA A 67 11.37 25.82 24.68
CA ALA A 67 10.66 26.13 23.44
C ALA A 67 10.42 24.87 22.60
N VAL A 68 11.39 23.95 22.53
CA VAL A 68 11.26 22.66 21.84
C VAL A 68 10.24 21.76 22.55
N VAL A 69 10.28 21.66 23.89
CA VAL A 69 9.31 20.87 24.67
C VAL A 69 7.90 21.46 24.60
N ALA A 70 7.76 22.79 24.61
CA ALA A 70 6.48 23.47 24.43
C ALA A 70 5.93 23.27 23.00
N ALA A 71 6.79 23.34 21.98
CA ALA A 71 6.42 23.05 20.59
C ALA A 71 6.01 21.58 20.42
N GLN A 72 6.73 20.63 21.03
CA GLN A 72 6.38 19.20 21.02
C GLN A 72 5.07 18.91 21.75
N SER A 73 4.82 19.58 22.88
CA SER A 73 3.58 19.40 23.66
C SER A 73 2.36 19.98 22.93
N ALA A 74 2.50 21.18 22.35
CA ALA A 74 1.46 21.80 21.51
C ALA A 74 1.22 20.99 20.22
N TRP A 75 2.27 20.38 19.66
CA TRP A 75 2.19 19.49 18.50
C TRP A 75 1.48 18.17 18.83
N MET A 76 1.72 17.57 20.02
CA MET A 76 1.00 16.40 20.52
C MET A 76 -0.49 16.66 20.81
N GLU A 77 -0.83 17.84 21.34
CA GLU A 77 -2.24 18.22 21.54
C GLU A 77 -2.97 18.46 20.21
N PHE A 78 -2.31 19.10 19.23
CA PHE A 78 -2.87 19.35 17.90
C PHE A 78 -3.05 18.06 17.06
N THR A 79 -2.10 17.12 17.12
CA THR A 79 -2.19 15.81 16.42
C THR A 79 -3.27 14.90 17.02
N LEU A 80 -3.51 14.96 18.33
CA LEU A 80 -4.63 14.26 18.97
C LEU A 80 -6.01 14.78 18.54
N GLU A 81 -6.11 16.04 18.10
CA GLU A 81 -7.37 16.66 17.70
C GLU A 81 -7.72 16.40 16.23
N TYR A 82 -6.71 16.37 15.33
CA TYR A 82 -6.91 16.19 13.89
C TYR A 82 -7.09 14.71 13.47
N THR A 83 -6.34 13.78 14.07
CA THR A 83 -6.43 12.33 13.78
C THR A 83 -7.69 11.67 14.33
N LYS A 84 -8.30 12.27 15.37
CA LYS A 84 -9.64 11.90 15.82
C LYS A 84 -10.69 12.18 14.75
N GLY A 85 -10.49 13.11 13.82
CA GLY A 85 -11.51 13.53 12.84
C GLY A 85 -12.08 12.37 12.02
N ALA A 86 -11.32 11.82 11.06
CA ALA A 86 -11.84 10.81 10.13
C ALA A 86 -12.06 9.44 10.79
N ARG A 87 -11.13 9.00 11.67
CA ARG A 87 -11.25 7.72 12.39
C ARG A 87 -12.43 7.75 13.36
N SER A 88 -12.63 8.83 14.12
CA SER A 88 -13.81 8.95 14.98
C SER A 88 -15.08 9.21 14.18
N GLN A 89 -15.05 9.90 13.05
CA GLN A 89 -16.22 10.06 12.18
C GLN A 89 -16.70 8.71 11.65
N LEU A 90 -15.80 7.84 11.19
CA LEU A 90 -16.18 6.50 10.74
C LEU A 90 -16.65 5.62 11.91
N LEU A 91 -15.99 5.72 13.07
CA LEU A 91 -16.41 5.00 14.28
C LEU A 91 -17.79 5.47 14.77
N ARG A 92 -18.02 6.79 14.73
CA ARG A 92 -19.31 7.42 15.05
C ARG A 92 -20.36 7.01 14.04
N LEU A 93 -20.06 6.98 12.75
CA LEU A 93 -20.98 6.52 11.71
C LEU A 93 -21.37 5.06 11.94
N TRP A 94 -20.40 4.18 12.19
CA TRP A 94 -20.64 2.77 12.51
C TRP A 94 -21.47 2.60 13.77
N LEU A 95 -21.12 3.32 14.84
CA LEU A 95 -21.88 3.30 16.09
C LEU A 95 -23.30 3.83 15.88
N THR A 96 -23.45 4.91 15.13
CA THR A 96 -24.75 5.52 14.80
C THR A 96 -25.60 4.54 14.01
N LEU A 97 -25.05 3.91 12.97
CA LEU A 97 -25.78 2.95 12.15
C LEU A 97 -26.22 1.74 12.99
N ARG A 98 -25.33 1.23 13.86
CA ARG A 98 -25.65 0.15 14.79
C ARG A 98 -26.77 0.54 15.77
N VAL A 99 -26.67 1.72 16.38
CA VAL A 99 -27.70 2.24 17.31
C VAL A 99 -29.03 2.43 16.60
N VAL A 100 -29.03 2.95 15.37
CA VAL A 100 -30.25 3.09 14.55
C VAL A 100 -30.87 1.73 14.24
N CYS A 101 -30.07 0.74 13.81
CA CYS A 101 -30.58 -0.61 13.54
C CYS A 101 -31.17 -1.27 14.80
N ILE A 102 -30.53 -1.12 15.97
CA ILE A 102 -31.07 -1.59 17.25
C ILE A 102 -32.37 -0.86 17.59
N GLY A 103 -32.42 0.46 17.42
CA GLY A 103 -33.62 1.26 17.67
C GLY A 103 -34.80 0.84 16.79
N VAL A 104 -34.55 0.59 15.50
CA VAL A 104 -35.57 0.07 14.56
C VAL A 104 -36.03 -1.33 14.97
N ALA A 105 -35.10 -2.21 15.36
CA ALA A 105 -35.45 -3.55 15.84
C ALA A 105 -36.36 -3.50 17.07
N LEU A 106 -36.03 -2.65 18.05
CA LEU A 106 -36.83 -2.46 19.25
C LEU A 106 -38.20 -1.82 18.94
N LEU A 107 -38.27 -0.86 18.02
CA LEU A 107 -39.52 -0.25 17.61
C LEU A 107 -40.49 -1.28 17.03
N TYR A 108 -40.03 -2.12 16.09
CA TYR A 108 -40.86 -3.18 15.52
C TYR A 108 -41.29 -4.22 16.57
N LEU A 109 -40.41 -4.52 17.53
CA LEU A 109 -40.73 -5.41 18.63
C LEU A 109 -41.82 -4.82 19.55
N VAL A 110 -41.74 -3.52 19.86
CA VAL A 110 -42.76 -2.82 20.67
C VAL A 110 -44.09 -2.77 19.93
N VAL A 111 -44.10 -2.45 18.63
CA VAL A 111 -45.32 -2.47 17.82
C VAL A 111 -45.96 -3.85 17.84
N PHE A 112 -45.16 -4.91 17.67
CA PHE A 112 -45.63 -6.29 17.77
C PHE A 112 -46.22 -6.60 19.15
N LEU A 113 -45.54 -6.24 20.25
CA LEU A 113 -46.04 -6.46 21.60
C LEU A 113 -47.33 -5.68 21.87
N CYS A 114 -47.44 -4.44 21.41
CA CYS A 114 -48.67 -3.66 21.50
C CYS A 114 -49.82 -4.34 20.74
N MET A 115 -49.59 -4.82 19.51
CA MET A 115 -50.62 -5.56 18.76
C MET A 115 -51.09 -6.80 19.53
N MET A 116 -50.16 -7.55 20.14
CA MET A 116 -50.47 -8.73 20.95
C MET A 116 -51.25 -8.39 22.23
N LEU A 117 -50.98 -7.24 22.86
CA LEU A 117 -51.66 -6.83 24.09
C LEU A 117 -53.04 -6.21 23.84
N TYR A 118 -53.23 -5.51 22.72
CA TYR A 118 -54.48 -4.81 22.39
C TYR A 118 -55.51 -5.65 21.62
N VAL A 119 -55.10 -6.79 21.05
CA VAL A 119 -56.00 -7.72 20.36
C VAL A 119 -56.02 -9.05 21.13
N PRO A 120 -56.78 -9.15 22.24
CA PRO A 120 -56.77 -10.32 23.13
C PRO A 120 -57.40 -11.59 22.54
N SER A 121 -57.87 -11.58 21.28
CA SER A 121 -58.54 -12.72 20.63
C SER A 121 -58.04 -12.96 19.21
N VAL A 122 -56.72 -12.92 18.99
CA VAL A 122 -56.15 -13.44 17.74
C VAL A 122 -56.33 -14.95 17.73
N ASP A 123 -57.33 -15.42 16.98
CA ASP A 123 -57.44 -16.84 16.64
C ASP A 123 -56.30 -17.19 15.69
N LEU A 124 -55.30 -17.93 16.20
CA LEU A 124 -54.05 -18.29 15.51
C LEU A 124 -54.22 -19.05 14.17
N TYR A 125 -55.46 -19.36 13.80
CA TYR A 125 -55.84 -20.09 12.59
C TYR A 125 -56.91 -19.36 11.76
N GLY A 126 -57.24 -18.11 12.08
CA GLY A 126 -58.22 -17.30 11.36
C GLY A 126 -57.66 -16.66 10.07
N PRO A 127 -58.44 -16.53 8.99
CA PRO A 127 -57.97 -16.02 7.69
C PRO A 127 -57.74 -14.49 7.63
N ASP A 128 -57.65 -13.80 8.76
CA ASP A 128 -57.72 -12.33 8.80
C ASP A 128 -56.35 -11.64 8.61
N PRO A 129 -56.31 -10.51 7.88
CA PRO A 129 -55.09 -9.79 7.47
C PRO A 129 -54.28 -9.17 8.62
N VAL A 130 -54.80 -9.20 9.85
CA VAL A 130 -54.12 -8.69 11.05
C VAL A 130 -52.91 -9.57 11.42
N GLU A 131 -52.96 -10.87 11.12
CA GLU A 131 -51.86 -11.81 11.41
C GLU A 131 -50.64 -11.60 10.52
N ALA A 132 -50.85 -11.25 9.25
CA ALA A 132 -49.76 -11.00 8.31
C ALA A 132 -48.86 -9.83 8.77
N GLY A 133 -49.47 -8.81 9.39
CA GLY A 133 -48.74 -7.66 9.94
C GLY A 133 -47.88 -8.00 11.16
N ALA A 134 -48.37 -8.86 12.06
CA ALA A 134 -47.65 -9.24 13.28
C ALA A 134 -46.39 -10.05 12.96
N ILE A 135 -46.51 -11.08 12.11
CA ILE A 135 -45.37 -11.89 11.67
C ILE A 135 -44.35 -11.03 10.93
N GLN A 136 -44.82 -10.13 10.05
CA GLN A 136 -43.95 -9.22 9.32
C GLN A 136 -43.14 -8.29 10.26
N ASN A 137 -43.73 -7.79 11.36
CA ASN A 137 -43.03 -6.97 12.35
C ASN A 137 -41.93 -7.76 13.09
N VAL A 138 -42.19 -9.03 13.45
CA VAL A 138 -41.17 -9.90 14.06
C VAL A 138 -40.00 -10.12 13.09
N ILE A 139 -40.29 -10.40 11.81
CA ILE A 139 -39.28 -10.59 10.78
C ILE A 139 -38.44 -9.32 10.60
N HIS A 140 -39.07 -8.14 10.48
CA HIS A 140 -38.33 -6.88 10.38
C HIS A 140 -37.47 -6.60 11.60
N SER A 141 -37.96 -6.88 12.82
CA SER A 141 -37.18 -6.74 14.05
C SER A 141 -35.96 -7.65 14.04
N ALA A 142 -36.13 -8.93 13.69
CA ALA A 142 -35.05 -9.91 13.62
C ALA A 142 -34.00 -9.53 12.56
N VAL A 143 -34.44 -9.08 11.37
CA VAL A 143 -33.55 -8.62 10.30
C VAL A 143 -32.75 -7.39 10.74
N ALA A 144 -33.42 -6.39 11.33
CA ALA A 144 -32.74 -5.18 11.81
C ALA A 144 -31.69 -5.50 12.90
N LEU A 145 -32.00 -6.45 13.80
CA LEU A 145 -31.06 -6.91 14.81
C LEU A 145 -29.87 -7.68 14.19
N ALA A 146 -30.13 -8.58 13.23
CA ALA A 146 -29.07 -9.29 12.51
C ALA A 146 -28.14 -8.31 11.78
N VAL A 147 -28.70 -7.29 11.13
CA VAL A 147 -27.94 -6.20 10.50
C VAL A 147 -27.09 -5.45 11.54
N ALA A 148 -27.63 -5.13 12.71
CA ALA A 148 -26.85 -4.50 13.79
C ALA A 148 -25.67 -5.34 14.28
N LEU A 149 -25.80 -6.68 14.29
CA LEU A 149 -24.73 -7.62 14.65
C LEU A 149 -23.62 -7.68 13.58
N VAL A 150 -23.95 -7.42 12.32
CA VAL A 150 -22.96 -7.22 11.25
C VAL A 150 -22.15 -5.93 11.50
N PHE A 151 -22.75 -4.91 12.12
CA PHE A 151 -22.07 -3.64 12.43
C PHE A 151 -21.19 -3.66 13.71
N THR A 152 -20.63 -4.81 14.07
CA THR A 152 -19.69 -4.94 15.20
C THR A 152 -18.24 -4.65 14.78
N PRO A 153 -17.37 -4.19 15.71
CA PRO A 153 -15.95 -3.99 15.41
C PRO A 153 -15.26 -5.23 14.83
N ALA A 154 -15.65 -6.42 15.29
CA ALA A 154 -15.14 -7.71 14.80
C ALA A 154 -15.51 -8.00 13.33
N ASN A 155 -16.66 -7.51 12.87
CA ASN A 155 -17.16 -7.74 11.52
C ASN A 155 -16.79 -6.61 10.53
N ARG A 156 -16.20 -5.51 11.01
CA ARG A 156 -15.83 -4.34 10.19
C ARG A 156 -14.99 -4.71 8.96
N GLY A 157 -13.95 -5.52 9.14
CA GLY A 157 -13.10 -5.94 8.02
C GLY A 157 -13.85 -6.76 6.97
N ARG A 158 -14.76 -7.65 7.41
CA ARG A 158 -15.56 -8.50 6.51
C ARG A 158 -16.57 -7.69 5.71
N PHE A 159 -17.24 -6.72 6.34
CA PHE A 159 -18.21 -5.87 5.65
C PHE A 159 -17.55 -4.95 4.61
N VAL A 160 -16.40 -4.36 4.95
CA VAL A 160 -15.61 -3.55 3.99
C VAL A 160 -15.15 -4.42 2.82
N ALA A 161 -14.67 -5.65 3.08
CA ALA A 161 -14.30 -6.58 2.02
C ALA A 161 -15.50 -6.98 1.14
N TRP A 162 -16.68 -7.18 1.73
CA TRP A 162 -17.91 -7.51 1.01
C TRP A 162 -18.41 -6.36 0.15
N LEU A 163 -18.47 -5.12 0.66
CA LEU A 163 -18.78 -3.94 -0.13
C LEU A 163 -17.77 -3.72 -1.25
N GLY A 164 -16.48 -3.95 -0.96
CA GLY A 164 -15.43 -3.93 -1.96
C GLY A 164 -15.61 -5.01 -3.05
N ALA A 165 -16.21 -6.16 -2.73
CA ALA A 165 -16.54 -7.19 -3.70
C ALA A 165 -17.75 -6.81 -4.58
N LEU A 166 -18.76 -6.12 -4.04
CA LEU A 166 -19.90 -5.62 -4.80
C LEU A 166 -19.51 -4.53 -5.81
N GLY A 167 -18.47 -3.74 -5.51
CA GLY A 167 -17.95 -2.70 -6.40
C GLY A 167 -17.00 -3.20 -7.50
N LYS A 168 -16.63 -4.48 -7.55
CA LYS A 168 -15.71 -5.00 -8.57
C LYS A 168 -16.41 -5.05 -9.93
N SER A 169 -16.04 -4.10 -10.77
CA SER A 169 -16.48 -3.90 -12.14
C SER A 169 -16.55 -5.20 -12.96
N GLY A 170 -17.59 -5.29 -13.78
CA GLY A 170 -17.95 -6.51 -14.51
C GLY A 170 -16.89 -7.07 -15.44
N MET A 171 -15.86 -6.32 -15.83
CA MET A 171 -14.82 -6.81 -16.76
C MET A 171 -13.93 -7.90 -16.15
N ALA A 172 -13.39 -7.70 -14.95
CA ALA A 172 -12.55 -8.70 -14.29
C ALA A 172 -13.35 -9.98 -13.99
N ALA A 173 -14.59 -9.82 -13.50
CA ALA A 173 -15.49 -10.93 -13.23
C ALA A 173 -15.88 -11.69 -14.51
N THR A 174 -16.18 -10.99 -15.60
CA THR A 174 -16.50 -11.61 -16.89
C THR A 174 -15.30 -12.35 -17.48
N THR A 175 -14.11 -11.73 -17.44
CA THR A 175 -12.86 -12.36 -17.92
C THR A 175 -12.52 -13.59 -17.08
N ARG A 176 -12.71 -13.53 -15.75
CA ARG A 176 -12.52 -14.67 -14.84
C ARG A 176 -13.49 -15.82 -15.12
N ARG A 177 -14.76 -15.52 -15.44
CA ARG A 177 -15.74 -16.54 -15.86
C ARG A 177 -15.28 -17.21 -17.16
N LYS A 178 -14.83 -16.44 -18.16
CA LYS A 178 -14.28 -16.98 -19.41
C LYS A 178 -13.06 -17.89 -19.14
N ALA A 179 -12.11 -17.44 -18.32
CA ALA A 179 -10.94 -18.22 -17.93
C ALA A 179 -11.34 -19.52 -17.21
N THR A 180 -12.34 -19.48 -16.33
CA THR A 180 -12.83 -20.67 -15.61
C THR A 180 -13.43 -21.71 -16.57
N VAL A 181 -14.25 -21.27 -17.52
CA VAL A 181 -14.84 -22.16 -18.54
C VAL A 181 -13.73 -22.78 -19.41
N LEU A 182 -12.78 -21.97 -19.86
CA LEU A 182 -11.67 -22.46 -20.69
C LEU A 182 -10.75 -23.42 -19.93
N ARG A 183 -10.51 -23.17 -18.63
CA ARG A 183 -9.74 -24.07 -17.76
C ARG A 183 -10.40 -25.44 -17.64
N LEU A 184 -11.71 -25.48 -17.43
CA LEU A 184 -12.45 -26.75 -17.38
C LEU A 184 -12.31 -27.53 -18.70
N ARG A 185 -12.31 -26.83 -19.85
CA ARG A 185 -12.09 -27.45 -21.16
C ARG A 185 -10.67 -27.99 -21.32
N VAL A 186 -9.65 -27.23 -20.92
CA VAL A 186 -8.24 -27.66 -20.93
C VAL A 186 -8.05 -28.90 -20.03
N ASP A 187 -8.65 -28.91 -18.84
CA ASP A 187 -8.57 -30.04 -17.90
C ASP A 187 -9.26 -31.30 -18.47
N GLU A 188 -10.40 -31.14 -19.15
CA GLU A 188 -11.09 -32.24 -19.84
C GLU A 188 -10.20 -32.86 -20.93
N LEU A 189 -9.58 -32.02 -21.78
CA LEU A 189 -8.69 -32.46 -22.85
C LEU A 189 -7.43 -33.14 -22.31
N ARG A 190 -6.80 -32.61 -21.25
CA ARG A 190 -5.67 -33.26 -20.56
C ARG A 190 -6.04 -34.63 -19.99
N LEU A 191 -7.27 -34.78 -19.48
CA LEU A 191 -7.76 -36.07 -19.00
C LEU A 191 -7.97 -37.09 -20.14
N LYS A 192 -8.31 -36.64 -21.35
CA LYS A 192 -8.37 -37.52 -22.54
C LYS A 192 -6.98 -37.89 -23.05
N ASP A 193 -6.04 -36.94 -23.04
CA ASP A 193 -4.64 -37.13 -23.43
C ASP A 193 -3.96 -38.19 -22.57
N THR A 194 -4.10 -38.08 -21.24
CA THR A 194 -3.58 -39.08 -20.28
C THR A 194 -4.18 -40.48 -20.44
N LYS A 195 -5.36 -40.60 -21.08
CA LYS A 195 -6.00 -41.88 -21.42
C LYS A 195 -5.62 -42.41 -22.80
N GLY A 196 -4.80 -41.69 -23.57
CA GLY A 196 -4.48 -42.03 -24.95
C GLY A 196 -5.69 -41.98 -25.90
N LYS A 197 -6.69 -41.16 -25.57
CA LYS A 197 -7.96 -41.05 -26.33
C LYS A 197 -8.11 -39.73 -27.08
N LEU A 198 -7.08 -38.88 -27.09
CA LEU A 198 -7.13 -37.57 -27.71
C LEU A 198 -6.97 -37.71 -29.24
N SER A 199 -7.87 -37.11 -30.01
CA SER A 199 -7.70 -37.01 -31.46
C SER A 199 -6.64 -35.96 -31.82
N GLN A 200 -6.11 -35.99 -33.05
CA GLN A 200 -5.18 -34.94 -33.51
C GLN A 200 -5.81 -33.54 -33.50
N GLU A 201 -7.10 -33.44 -33.80
CA GLU A 201 -7.85 -32.17 -33.75
C GLU A 201 -7.96 -31.66 -32.30
N GLU A 202 -8.28 -32.55 -31.35
CA GLU A 202 -8.33 -32.23 -29.92
C GLU A 202 -6.95 -31.85 -29.36
N GLN A 203 -5.87 -32.39 -29.92
CA GLN A 203 -4.50 -32.04 -29.53
C GLN A 203 -4.13 -30.62 -29.96
N SER A 204 -4.54 -30.22 -31.18
CA SER A 204 -4.41 -28.83 -31.65
C SER A 204 -5.28 -27.88 -30.82
N GLU A 205 -6.52 -28.27 -30.51
CA GLU A 205 -7.44 -27.52 -29.66
C GLU A 205 -6.86 -27.33 -28.25
N LEU A 206 -6.26 -28.37 -27.67
CA LEU A 206 -5.62 -28.30 -26.35
C LEU A 206 -4.49 -27.28 -26.35
N SER A 207 -3.57 -27.34 -27.32
CA SER A 207 -2.46 -26.38 -27.42
C SER A 207 -2.96 -24.94 -27.54
N SER A 208 -3.93 -24.68 -28.42
CA SER A 208 -4.49 -23.33 -28.59
C SER A 208 -5.25 -22.85 -27.34
N SER A 209 -6.00 -23.75 -26.68
CA SER A 209 -6.76 -23.44 -25.48
C SER A 209 -5.85 -23.15 -24.28
N GLU A 210 -4.71 -23.83 -24.17
CA GLU A 210 -3.72 -23.56 -23.12
C GLU A 210 -3.12 -22.16 -23.26
N ASP A 211 -2.79 -21.73 -24.48
CA ASP A 211 -2.25 -20.39 -24.71
C ASP A 211 -3.31 -19.30 -24.47
N ASN A 212 -4.54 -19.51 -24.95
CA ASN A 212 -5.67 -18.63 -24.67
C ASN A 212 -5.96 -18.55 -23.16
N LEU A 213 -5.83 -19.66 -22.43
CA LEU A 213 -6.03 -19.69 -20.98
C LEU A 213 -4.95 -18.89 -20.26
N LYS A 214 -3.68 -19.04 -20.64
CA LYS A 214 -2.58 -18.23 -20.09
C LYS A 214 -2.81 -16.73 -20.33
N GLU A 215 -3.27 -16.35 -21.52
CA GLU A 215 -3.58 -14.95 -21.86
C GLU A 215 -4.75 -14.40 -21.03
N LEU A 216 -5.84 -15.17 -20.90
CA LEU A 216 -7.00 -14.79 -20.10
C LEU A 216 -6.65 -14.68 -18.61
N GLU A 217 -5.90 -15.62 -18.06
CA GLU A 217 -5.46 -15.58 -16.67
C GLU A 217 -4.55 -14.37 -16.40
N SER A 218 -3.64 -14.08 -17.33
CA SER A 218 -2.81 -12.88 -17.28
C SER A 218 -3.66 -11.60 -17.33
N SER A 219 -4.73 -11.58 -18.14
CA SER A 219 -5.66 -10.46 -18.24
C SER A 219 -6.48 -10.27 -16.96
N VAL A 220 -6.95 -11.36 -16.34
CA VAL A 220 -7.66 -11.32 -15.04
C VAL A 220 -6.76 -10.74 -13.96
N GLN A 221 -5.52 -11.22 -13.86
CA GLN A 221 -4.55 -10.70 -12.90
C GLN A 221 -4.28 -9.21 -13.11
N ARG A 222 -4.16 -8.76 -14.36
CA ARG A 222 -3.97 -7.35 -14.70
C ARG A 222 -5.15 -6.48 -14.25
N LEU A 223 -6.38 -6.86 -14.60
CA LEU A 223 -7.58 -6.11 -14.22
C LEU A 223 -7.78 -6.05 -12.69
N GLU A 224 -7.43 -7.13 -11.98
CA GLU A 224 -7.46 -7.15 -10.52
C GLU A 224 -6.39 -6.25 -9.90
N ALA A 225 -5.18 -6.26 -10.46
CA ALA A 225 -4.11 -5.37 -10.04
C ALA A 225 -4.48 -3.90 -10.30
N GLU A 226 -5.03 -3.58 -11.47
CA GLU A 226 -5.52 -2.24 -11.81
C GLU A 226 -6.62 -1.80 -10.83
N GLY A 227 -7.61 -2.64 -10.55
CA GLY A 227 -8.69 -2.33 -9.61
C GLY A 227 -8.17 -2.08 -8.18
N LYS A 228 -7.22 -2.89 -7.71
CA LYS A 228 -6.56 -2.67 -6.42
C LYS A 228 -5.71 -1.42 -6.40
N ALA A 229 -4.91 -1.18 -7.44
CA ALA A 229 -4.04 -0.01 -7.57
C ALA A 229 -4.87 1.27 -7.52
N THR A 230 -5.96 1.27 -8.26
CA THR A 230 -6.95 2.33 -8.32
C THR A 230 -7.59 2.61 -6.94
N ALA A 231 -7.91 1.57 -6.17
CA ALA A 231 -8.41 1.72 -4.80
C ALA A 231 -7.34 2.26 -3.83
N LEU A 232 -6.09 1.80 -3.93
CA LEU A 232 -4.98 2.32 -3.14
C LEU A 232 -4.67 3.78 -3.49
N ALA A 233 -4.71 4.12 -4.77
CA ALA A 233 -4.52 5.46 -5.29
C ALA A 233 -5.59 6.42 -4.76
N ALA A 234 -6.84 5.98 -4.68
CA ALA A 234 -7.91 6.74 -4.05
C ALA A 234 -7.62 7.04 -2.56
N LEU A 235 -7.11 6.05 -1.82
CA LEU A 235 -6.73 6.21 -0.41
C LEU A 235 -5.53 7.16 -0.23
N ILE A 236 -4.56 7.09 -1.15
CA ILE A 236 -3.33 7.92 -1.14
C ILE A 236 -3.57 9.32 -1.73
N GLY A 237 -4.57 9.52 -2.57
CA GLY A 237 -4.73 10.74 -3.37
C GLY A 237 -5.95 11.60 -3.05
N LYS A 238 -6.88 11.12 -2.20
CA LYS A 238 -8.24 11.70 -2.06
C LYS A 238 -9.02 11.78 -3.38
N LEU A 239 -8.67 10.95 -4.36
CA LEU A 239 -9.38 10.82 -5.64
C LEU A 239 -10.39 9.68 -5.55
N SER A 240 -11.43 9.70 -6.38
CA SER A 240 -12.19 8.48 -6.61
C SER A 240 -11.34 7.46 -7.35
N PRO A 241 -11.67 6.16 -7.28
CA PRO A 241 -10.94 5.15 -8.02
C PRO A 241 -10.92 5.45 -9.55
N ALA A 242 -12.06 5.83 -10.14
CA ALA A 242 -12.12 6.14 -11.57
C ALA A 242 -11.22 7.33 -11.97
N GLU A 243 -11.18 8.39 -11.16
CA GLU A 243 -10.29 9.53 -11.38
C GLU A 243 -8.83 9.14 -11.25
N ALA A 244 -8.48 8.33 -10.25
CA ALA A 244 -7.11 7.84 -10.05
C ALA A 244 -6.63 6.99 -11.23
N LEU A 245 -7.47 6.10 -11.76
CA LEU A 245 -7.14 5.29 -12.94
C LEU A 245 -6.99 6.16 -14.19
N LYS A 246 -7.92 7.09 -14.41
CA LYS A 246 -7.86 8.03 -15.54
C LYS A 246 -6.56 8.84 -15.49
N LEU A 247 -6.29 9.48 -14.35
CA LEU A 247 -5.08 10.27 -14.13
C LEU A 247 -3.81 9.43 -14.32
N GLY A 248 -3.78 8.24 -13.72
CA GLY A 248 -2.67 7.31 -13.83
C GLY A 248 -2.41 6.89 -15.27
N THR A 249 -3.46 6.62 -16.05
CA THR A 249 -3.34 6.23 -17.45
C THR A 249 -2.85 7.38 -18.34
N GLU A 250 -3.42 8.58 -18.16
CA GLU A 250 -3.07 9.77 -18.93
C GLU A 250 -1.63 10.27 -18.64
N ARG A 251 -1.12 10.00 -17.43
CA ARG A 251 0.22 10.42 -16.99
C ARG A 251 1.24 9.28 -16.97
N PHE A 252 0.92 8.08 -17.42
CA PHE A 252 1.87 6.97 -17.40
C PHE A 252 2.90 7.12 -18.50
N ARG A 253 4.13 7.45 -18.09
CA ARG A 253 5.26 7.67 -18.99
C ARG A 253 6.36 6.64 -18.77
N ALA A 254 7.27 6.52 -19.72
CA ALA A 254 8.48 5.72 -19.57
C ALA A 254 9.69 6.47 -20.11
N LEU A 255 10.83 6.22 -19.48
CA LEU A 255 12.15 6.71 -19.87
C LEU A 255 12.93 5.53 -20.48
N PRO A 256 13.39 5.60 -21.74
CA PRO A 256 14.39 4.68 -22.24
C PRO A 256 15.67 4.84 -21.41
N LEU A 257 16.14 3.76 -20.77
CA LEU A 257 17.25 3.87 -19.82
C LEU A 257 18.57 4.32 -20.47
N ALA A 258 18.74 4.07 -21.77
CA ALA A 258 19.88 4.57 -22.55
C ALA A 258 19.94 6.11 -22.66
N GLU A 259 18.79 6.79 -22.50
CA GLU A 259 18.69 8.26 -22.57
C GLU A 259 18.98 8.93 -21.22
N LEU A 260 18.98 8.16 -20.12
CA LEU A 260 19.30 8.67 -18.79
C LEU A 260 20.80 8.97 -18.69
N LYS A 261 21.15 10.17 -18.28
CA LYS A 261 22.55 10.55 -17.98
C LYS A 261 22.85 10.41 -16.49
N ARG A 262 24.13 10.25 -16.16
CA ARG A 262 24.59 10.07 -14.77
C ARG A 262 24.21 11.25 -13.88
N GLU A 263 24.42 12.46 -14.38
CA GLU A 263 24.11 13.73 -13.72
C GLU A 263 22.60 13.94 -13.48
N GLU A 264 21.73 13.25 -14.21
CA GLU A 264 20.27 13.39 -14.08
C GLU A 264 19.72 12.54 -12.93
N ILE A 265 20.31 11.36 -12.69
CA ILE A 265 19.96 10.54 -11.52
C ILE A 265 20.74 10.93 -10.27
N ALA A 266 21.80 11.72 -10.40
CA ALA A 266 22.59 12.24 -9.31
C ALA A 266 21.69 12.68 -8.13
N GLY A 267 21.90 12.08 -6.96
CA GLY A 267 21.36 12.61 -5.72
C GLY A 267 22.21 13.79 -5.25
N ARG A 268 21.91 14.35 -4.08
CA ARG A 268 22.92 15.19 -3.42
C ARG A 268 24.17 14.35 -3.19
N LYS A 269 25.36 14.88 -3.49
CA LYS A 269 26.60 14.29 -2.93
C LYS A 269 26.43 14.32 -1.41
N ALA A 270 26.68 13.19 -0.74
CA ALA A 270 26.63 13.12 0.71
C ALA A 270 27.52 14.22 1.30
N GLY A 271 26.92 15.12 2.09
CA GLY A 271 27.62 16.28 2.69
C GLY A 271 27.51 17.62 1.95
N ALA A 272 26.90 17.69 0.77
CA ALA A 272 26.68 18.96 0.08
C ALA A 272 25.39 19.64 0.55
N VAL A 273 25.51 20.77 1.27
CA VAL A 273 24.39 21.63 1.65
C VAL A 273 24.10 22.58 0.49
N ALA A 274 23.12 22.28 -0.34
CA ALA A 274 22.59 23.27 -1.26
C ALA A 274 21.70 24.24 -0.47
N ASN A 275 21.90 25.54 -0.66
CA ASN A 275 21.06 26.58 -0.04
C ASN A 275 19.61 26.52 -0.57
N ASP A 276 19.38 25.94 -1.75
CA ASP A 276 18.05 25.68 -2.33
C ASP A 276 17.99 24.28 -2.95
N TRP A 277 16.95 23.52 -2.62
CA TRP A 277 16.69 22.19 -3.18
C TRP A 277 16.54 22.22 -4.71
N LYS A 278 16.03 23.32 -5.28
CA LYS A 278 15.90 23.50 -6.75
C LYS A 278 17.23 23.64 -7.48
N SER A 279 18.28 24.00 -6.75
CA SER A 279 19.65 24.13 -7.28
C SER A 279 20.49 22.86 -7.10
N SER A 280 19.93 21.82 -6.48
CA SER A 280 20.65 20.57 -6.26
C SER A 280 20.88 19.84 -7.60
N PRO A 281 22.08 19.28 -7.84
CA PRO A 281 22.30 18.36 -8.96
C PRO A 281 21.25 17.25 -8.99
N GLY A 282 20.74 16.93 -10.18
CA GLY A 282 19.63 16.00 -10.34
C GLY A 282 18.28 16.56 -9.89
N TRP A 283 18.09 17.88 -9.85
CA TRP A 283 16.76 18.49 -9.84
C TRP A 283 15.98 18.02 -11.07
N PRO A 284 14.69 17.64 -10.96
CA PRO A 284 13.89 17.34 -12.14
C PRO A 284 13.87 18.50 -13.12
N THR A 285 14.32 18.26 -14.35
CA THR A 285 14.31 19.25 -15.43
C THR A 285 13.21 18.94 -16.43
N GLN A 286 12.73 19.96 -17.13
CA GLN A 286 11.84 19.76 -18.28
C GLN A 286 12.52 18.90 -19.34
N GLU A 287 13.83 19.06 -19.53
CA GLU A 287 14.65 18.24 -20.44
C GLU A 287 14.56 16.74 -20.11
N LEU A 288 14.63 16.37 -18.82
CA LEU A 288 14.51 14.97 -18.41
C LEU A 288 13.09 14.43 -18.65
N LEU A 289 12.06 15.27 -18.43
CA LEU A 289 10.67 14.92 -18.71
C LEU A 289 10.43 14.75 -20.23
N ASP A 290 11.08 15.56 -21.07
CA ASP A 290 10.96 15.52 -22.53
C ASP A 290 11.58 14.25 -23.15
N LYS A 291 12.54 13.61 -22.46
CA LYS A 291 13.07 12.29 -22.84
C LYS A 291 12.09 11.13 -22.60
N THR A 292 11.00 11.38 -21.89
CA THR A 292 10.01 10.34 -21.61
C THR A 292 8.88 10.34 -22.62
N PHE A 293 8.24 9.19 -22.84
CA PHE A 293 7.10 9.05 -23.76
C PHE A 293 5.91 8.43 -23.04
N LEU A 294 4.68 8.66 -23.53
CA LEU A 294 3.48 8.00 -22.99
C LEU A 294 3.56 6.50 -23.25
N ALA A 295 3.46 5.72 -22.18
CA ALA A 295 3.61 4.27 -22.23
C ALA A 295 2.27 3.55 -22.05
N ARG A 296 2.19 2.32 -22.58
CA ARG A 296 1.08 1.41 -22.29
C ARG A 296 1.39 0.58 -21.04
N PHE A 297 0.37 0.25 -20.25
CA PHE A 297 0.54 -0.60 -19.06
C PHE A 297 1.08 -1.98 -19.45
N GLY A 298 1.95 -2.52 -18.59
CA GLY A 298 2.65 -3.78 -18.81
C GLY A 298 3.77 -3.71 -19.86
N LYS A 299 4.02 -2.55 -20.49
CA LYS A 299 5.10 -2.39 -21.47
C LYS A 299 6.38 -1.80 -20.87
N VAL A 300 6.29 -1.11 -19.74
CA VAL A 300 7.46 -0.55 -19.03
C VAL A 300 8.14 -1.62 -18.20
N ASP A 301 9.46 -1.76 -18.32
CA ASP A 301 10.17 -2.93 -17.81
C ASP A 301 10.37 -2.93 -16.31
N ALA A 302 10.60 -1.76 -15.72
CA ALA A 302 10.64 -1.62 -14.27
C ALA A 302 10.10 -0.28 -13.79
N PHE A 303 9.46 -0.31 -12.63
CA PHE A 303 9.31 0.86 -11.78
C PHE A 303 10.57 0.97 -10.92
N VAL A 304 11.27 2.11 -10.95
CA VAL A 304 12.47 2.34 -10.14
C VAL A 304 12.05 2.97 -8.82
N SER A 305 12.15 2.20 -7.74
CA SER A 305 11.96 2.69 -6.38
C SER A 305 13.32 3.03 -5.78
N HIS A 306 13.50 4.28 -5.36
CA HIS A 306 14.77 4.74 -4.80
C HIS A 306 14.57 5.89 -3.80
N SER A 307 15.56 6.15 -2.93
CA SER A 307 15.58 7.38 -2.14
C SER A 307 16.36 8.45 -2.90
N TRP A 308 15.85 9.67 -3.01
CA TRP A 308 16.61 10.78 -3.63
C TRP A 308 17.88 11.16 -2.86
N SER A 309 17.97 10.78 -1.58
CA SER A 309 19.08 11.13 -0.70
C SER A 309 20.26 10.16 -0.82
N ASP A 310 20.05 9.00 -1.42
CA ASP A 310 21.13 8.02 -1.65
C ASP A 310 22.03 8.43 -2.81
N ASP A 311 23.24 7.87 -2.83
CA ASP A 311 24.27 8.14 -3.84
C ASP A 311 23.75 7.92 -5.27
N GLY A 312 23.82 8.97 -6.09
CA GLY A 312 23.32 8.93 -7.46
C GLY A 312 24.23 8.23 -8.46
N ASP A 313 25.54 8.27 -8.25
CA ASP A 313 26.50 7.57 -9.11
C ASP A 313 26.35 6.05 -8.94
N ALA A 314 26.19 5.60 -7.68
CA ALA A 314 25.89 4.21 -7.38
C ALA A 314 24.56 3.76 -8.00
N LYS A 315 23.51 4.61 -7.98
CA LYS A 315 22.24 4.29 -8.65
C LYS A 315 22.41 4.13 -10.14
N PHE A 316 23.13 5.05 -10.78
CA PHE A 316 23.36 5.00 -12.21
C PHE A 316 24.09 3.71 -12.59
N ASP A 317 25.16 3.37 -11.87
CA ASP A 317 25.92 2.14 -12.09
C ASP A 317 25.03 0.90 -11.98
N ARG A 318 24.22 0.80 -10.92
CA ARG A 318 23.29 -0.33 -10.73
C ARG A 318 22.22 -0.41 -11.82
N LEU A 319 21.72 0.72 -12.30
CA LEU A 319 20.78 0.72 -13.42
C LEU A 319 21.42 0.22 -14.71
N GLN A 320 22.66 0.61 -15.02
CA GLN A 320 23.37 0.13 -16.21
C GLN A 320 23.67 -1.37 -16.12
N GLU A 321 24.10 -1.85 -14.96
CA GLU A 321 24.29 -3.29 -14.70
C GLU A 321 22.97 -4.06 -14.92
N TRP A 322 21.88 -3.57 -14.33
CA TRP A 322 20.56 -4.16 -14.51
C TRP A 322 20.10 -4.19 -15.97
N ALA A 323 20.35 -3.11 -16.72
CA ALA A 323 19.99 -3.00 -18.12
C ALA A 323 20.72 -4.06 -18.97
N ALA A 324 22.00 -4.28 -18.70
CA ALA A 324 22.81 -5.28 -19.40
C ALA A 324 22.27 -6.69 -19.14
N GLU A 325 22.03 -7.06 -17.89
CA GLU A 325 21.48 -8.38 -17.53
C GLU A 325 20.09 -8.61 -18.13
N GLU A 326 19.25 -7.58 -18.14
CA GLU A 326 17.91 -7.62 -18.73
C GLU A 326 17.98 -7.76 -20.26
N GLY A 327 18.96 -7.15 -20.90
CA GLY A 327 19.27 -7.32 -22.32
C GLY A 327 19.73 -8.75 -22.67
N GLU A 328 20.59 -9.34 -21.84
CA GLU A 328 21.03 -10.74 -21.98
C GLU A 328 19.86 -11.71 -21.79
N ARG A 329 19.05 -11.50 -20.75
CA ARG A 329 17.86 -12.32 -20.46
C ARG A 329 16.88 -12.32 -21.63
N ARG A 330 16.65 -11.17 -22.26
CA ARG A 330 15.81 -11.07 -23.46
C ARG A 330 16.40 -11.81 -24.65
N SER A 331 17.69 -11.65 -24.89
CA SER A 331 18.40 -12.35 -25.98
C SER A 331 18.24 -13.86 -25.84
N GLN A 332 18.32 -14.41 -24.63
CA GLN A 332 18.10 -15.84 -24.37
C GLN A 332 16.66 -16.28 -24.63
N THR A 333 15.66 -15.49 -24.20
CA THR A 333 14.24 -15.85 -24.41
C THR A 333 13.79 -15.72 -25.87
N HIS A 334 14.46 -14.87 -26.66
CA HIS A 334 14.12 -14.62 -28.07
C HIS A 334 15.03 -15.32 -29.08
N ALA A 335 16.06 -16.06 -28.62
CA ALA A 335 16.98 -16.81 -29.48
C ALA A 335 16.32 -17.93 -30.33
N GLY A 336 15.02 -18.20 -30.14
CA GLY A 336 14.21 -19.09 -30.99
C GLY A 336 13.41 -18.41 -32.11
N ALA A 337 13.39 -17.08 -32.18
CA ALA A 337 12.66 -16.32 -33.21
C ALA A 337 13.61 -15.33 -33.88
N ALA A 338 14.43 -15.83 -34.81
CA ALA A 338 15.27 -14.99 -35.65
C ALA A 338 14.38 -14.05 -36.48
N GLY A 339 14.36 -12.77 -36.11
CA GLY A 339 13.90 -11.68 -36.97
C GLY A 339 12.45 -11.26 -36.77
N LYS A 340 12.25 -10.20 -35.98
CA LYS A 340 11.75 -8.91 -36.47
C LYS A 340 11.71 -7.92 -35.32
N VAL A 341 12.42 -6.80 -35.50
CA VAL A 341 12.06 -5.55 -34.85
C VAL A 341 10.60 -5.30 -35.20
N THR A 342 9.69 -5.44 -34.24
CA THR A 342 8.26 -5.30 -34.50
C THR A 342 7.95 -3.83 -34.73
N ASP A 343 7.59 -3.50 -35.98
CA ASP A 343 6.93 -2.27 -36.45
C ASP A 343 5.53 -2.06 -35.81
N GLU A 344 5.34 -2.38 -34.53
CA GLU A 344 4.12 -2.01 -33.81
C GLU A 344 4.17 -0.53 -33.43
N GLY A 345 4.12 0.36 -34.43
CA GLY A 345 3.69 1.77 -34.35
C GLY A 345 4.36 2.70 -33.32
N ASN A 346 5.35 2.23 -32.57
CA ASN A 346 5.92 2.92 -31.41
C ASN A 346 7.44 3.13 -31.58
N GLY A 347 7.90 3.34 -32.81
CA GLY A 347 9.28 3.75 -33.12
C GLY A 347 10.35 2.88 -32.46
N GLY A 348 10.14 1.55 -32.45
CA GLY A 348 11.10 0.52 -32.04
C GLY A 348 12.13 0.95 -30.99
N ILE A 349 11.70 1.29 -29.78
CA ILE A 349 12.62 1.64 -28.70
C ILE A 349 13.54 0.45 -28.43
N VAL A 350 14.80 0.59 -28.81
CA VAL A 350 15.83 -0.43 -28.57
C VAL A 350 16.33 -0.27 -27.14
N GLY A 351 16.09 -1.29 -26.31
CA GLY A 351 16.64 -1.37 -24.96
C GLY A 351 15.60 -1.55 -23.86
N VAL A 352 16.00 -1.18 -22.64
CA VAL A 352 15.19 -1.33 -21.43
C VAL A 352 14.54 0.00 -21.08
N THR A 353 13.27 -0.04 -20.69
CA THR A 353 12.47 1.14 -20.32
C THR A 353 12.14 1.13 -18.83
N ILE A 354 12.26 2.29 -18.20
CA ILE A 354 11.96 2.44 -16.78
C ILE A 354 10.91 3.52 -16.53
N TRP A 355 10.16 3.36 -15.46
CA TRP A 355 9.43 4.45 -14.84
C TRP A 355 10.31 4.98 -13.70
N LEU A 356 10.72 6.24 -13.77
CA LEU A 356 11.57 6.90 -12.78
C LEU A 356 10.84 8.15 -12.29
N ASP A 357 10.57 8.25 -11.00
CA ASP A 357 9.79 9.35 -10.42
C ASP A 357 10.30 10.75 -10.81
N LYS A 358 11.62 10.93 -10.82
CA LYS A 358 12.29 12.17 -11.21
C LYS A 358 12.05 12.56 -12.67
N ALA A 359 11.88 11.59 -13.56
CA ALA A 359 11.70 11.81 -14.99
C ALA A 359 10.22 11.76 -15.43
N CYS A 360 9.43 10.88 -14.81
CA CYS A 360 8.09 10.53 -15.27
C CYS A 360 6.98 11.30 -14.53
N LEU A 361 7.24 11.86 -13.34
CA LEU A 361 6.26 12.71 -12.63
C LEU A 361 6.31 14.14 -13.16
N ASP A 362 5.13 14.78 -13.25
CA ASP A 362 5.07 16.24 -13.40
C ASP A 362 5.31 16.89 -12.04
N GLN A 363 6.52 17.41 -11.86
CA GLN A 363 6.99 17.97 -10.59
C GLN A 363 6.35 19.32 -10.26
N ARG A 364 5.64 19.93 -11.22
CA ARG A 364 4.82 21.13 -10.99
C ARG A 364 3.51 20.81 -10.27
N ASP A 365 3.08 19.55 -10.33
CA ASP A 365 1.86 19.04 -9.74
C ASP A 365 2.12 17.68 -9.08
N ILE A 366 3.03 17.70 -8.10
CA ILE A 366 3.52 16.49 -7.43
C ILE A 366 2.38 15.78 -6.69
N GLN A 367 1.45 16.51 -6.08
CA GLN A 367 0.37 15.91 -5.28
C GLN A 367 -0.61 15.11 -6.15
N ALA A 368 -1.03 15.64 -7.30
CA ALA A 368 -1.86 14.85 -8.21
C ALA A 368 -1.07 13.68 -8.81
N SER A 369 0.21 13.89 -9.14
CA SER A 369 1.03 12.82 -9.71
C SER A 369 1.28 11.68 -8.71
N LEU A 370 1.52 11.99 -7.43
CA LEU A 370 1.66 11.01 -6.36
C LEU A 370 0.37 10.24 -6.08
N ALA A 371 -0.80 10.82 -6.32
CA ALA A 371 -2.06 10.09 -6.26
C ALA A 371 -2.11 8.93 -7.28
N GLY A 372 -1.45 9.07 -8.45
CA GLY A 372 -1.35 8.04 -9.47
C GLY A 372 -0.30 6.95 -9.19
N LEU A 373 0.50 7.09 -8.13
CA LEU A 373 1.64 6.21 -7.85
C LEU A 373 1.28 4.72 -7.85
N PRO A 374 0.18 4.27 -7.22
CA PRO A 374 -0.19 2.86 -7.28
C PRO A 374 -0.49 2.35 -8.69
N VAL A 375 -1.08 3.21 -9.52
CA VAL A 375 -1.38 2.90 -10.92
C VAL A 375 -0.08 2.76 -11.71
N PHE A 376 0.88 3.67 -11.50
CA PHE A 376 2.19 3.60 -12.18
C PHE A 376 2.96 2.33 -11.83
N ILE A 377 3.02 1.95 -10.55
CA ILE A 377 3.64 0.69 -10.12
C ILE A 377 2.96 -0.52 -10.77
N SER A 378 1.62 -0.52 -10.82
CA SER A 378 0.84 -1.59 -11.47
C SER A 378 1.07 -1.68 -12.98
N GLY A 379 1.40 -0.55 -13.61
CA GLY A 379 1.68 -0.44 -15.03
C GLY A 379 3.06 -0.96 -15.44
N CYS A 380 3.96 -1.24 -14.50
CA CYS A 380 5.30 -1.77 -14.77
C CYS A 380 5.37 -3.30 -14.65
N LYS A 381 6.28 -3.92 -15.40
CA LYS A 381 6.49 -5.40 -15.36
C LYS A 381 7.08 -5.85 -14.03
N GLN A 382 8.00 -5.07 -13.45
CA GLN A 382 8.65 -5.40 -12.18
C GLN A 382 8.92 -4.14 -11.34
N LEU A 383 9.24 -4.33 -10.07
CA LEU A 383 9.75 -3.29 -9.17
C LEU A 383 11.26 -3.46 -9.03
N LEU A 384 12.02 -2.44 -9.39
CA LEU A 384 13.47 -2.37 -9.19
C LEU A 384 13.76 -1.45 -8.01
N VAL A 385 14.19 -2.03 -6.91
CA VAL A 385 14.53 -1.32 -5.67
C VAL A 385 16.02 -1.01 -5.66
N LEU A 386 16.37 0.26 -5.81
CA LEU A 386 17.74 0.76 -5.61
C LEU A 386 17.89 1.19 -4.16
N ALA A 387 18.16 0.21 -3.30
CA ALA A 387 18.24 0.46 -1.88
C ALA A 387 19.63 0.99 -1.53
N GLY A 388 19.69 2.21 -0.98
CA GLY A 388 20.84 2.76 -0.29
C GLY A 388 20.53 3.04 1.19
N PRO A 389 21.47 3.66 1.93
CA PRO A 389 21.39 3.81 3.38
C PRO A 389 20.11 4.50 3.90
N THR A 390 19.51 5.39 3.09
CA THR A 390 18.31 6.15 3.47
C THR A 390 17.02 5.58 2.90
N TYR A 391 17.06 4.49 2.13
CA TYR A 391 15.89 3.95 1.45
C TYR A 391 14.78 3.53 2.42
N ALA A 392 15.12 2.72 3.42
CA ALA A 392 14.13 2.17 4.37
C ALA A 392 13.56 3.21 5.35
N SER A 393 14.22 4.36 5.51
CA SER A 393 13.76 5.44 6.38
C SER A 393 12.85 6.44 5.67
N ARG A 394 12.66 6.34 4.35
CA ARG A 394 11.78 7.24 3.59
C ARG A 394 10.42 6.63 3.36
N LEU A 395 9.38 7.27 3.88
CA LEU A 395 8.03 6.73 3.82
C LEU A 395 7.49 6.58 2.40
N TRP A 396 7.88 7.45 1.47
CA TRP A 396 7.47 7.30 0.07
C TRP A 396 8.03 6.01 -0.56
N CYS A 397 9.30 5.67 -0.31
CA CYS A 397 9.88 4.40 -0.72
C CYS A 397 9.16 3.21 -0.06
N VAL A 398 8.82 3.33 1.22
CA VAL A 398 8.03 2.34 1.96
C VAL A 398 6.63 2.15 1.35
N ILE A 399 5.99 3.23 0.91
CA ILE A 399 4.68 3.16 0.25
C ILE A 399 4.76 2.47 -1.10
N GLU A 400 5.84 2.65 -1.85
CA GLU A 400 6.07 1.92 -3.11
C GLU A 400 6.19 0.41 -2.86
N LEU A 401 6.93 -0.01 -1.82
CA LEU A 401 6.99 -1.41 -1.38
C LEU A 401 5.61 -1.92 -0.96
N PHE A 402 4.88 -1.15 -0.15
CA PHE A 402 3.54 -1.49 0.32
C PHE A 402 2.58 -1.71 -0.84
N VAL A 403 2.52 -0.76 -1.77
CA VAL A 403 1.71 -0.86 -2.98
C VAL A 403 2.09 -2.12 -3.74
N PHE A 404 3.37 -2.34 -4.02
CA PHE A 404 3.82 -3.49 -4.79
C PHE A 404 3.41 -4.82 -4.16
N VAL A 405 3.57 -4.96 -2.84
CA VAL A 405 3.14 -6.15 -2.07
C VAL A 405 1.62 -6.36 -2.16
N GLN A 406 0.83 -5.29 -2.13
CA GLN A 406 -0.64 -5.38 -2.24
C GLN A 406 -1.12 -5.77 -3.64
N LEU A 407 -0.39 -5.33 -4.66
CA LEU A 407 -0.73 -5.56 -6.06
C LEU A 407 -0.25 -6.90 -6.59
N THR A 408 0.84 -7.43 -6.05
CA THR A 408 1.50 -8.60 -6.60
C THR A 408 1.38 -9.80 -5.66
N PRO A 409 0.63 -10.86 -6.02
CA PRO A 409 0.52 -12.06 -5.18
C PRO A 409 1.82 -12.88 -5.15
N ILE A 410 2.69 -12.73 -6.16
CA ILE A 410 3.99 -13.42 -6.29
C ILE A 410 5.10 -12.37 -6.26
N VAL A 411 5.50 -11.97 -5.05
CA VAL A 411 6.41 -10.83 -4.86
C VAL A 411 7.85 -11.13 -5.28
N HIS A 412 8.29 -12.40 -5.16
CA HIS A 412 9.70 -12.77 -5.31
C HIS A 412 10.24 -12.65 -6.75
N ASP A 413 9.42 -12.94 -7.77
CA ASP A 413 9.89 -12.96 -9.15
C ASP A 413 9.83 -11.58 -9.82
N ARG A 414 9.04 -10.66 -9.24
CA ARG A 414 8.76 -9.34 -9.81
C ARG A 414 9.36 -8.20 -9.01
N MET A 415 10.03 -8.46 -7.88
CA MET A 415 10.82 -7.44 -7.18
C MET A 415 12.30 -7.80 -7.22
N ARG A 416 13.10 -6.87 -7.73
CA ARG A 416 14.55 -6.96 -7.76
C ARG A 416 15.16 -5.91 -6.86
N VAL A 417 15.93 -6.33 -5.87
CA VAL A 417 16.62 -5.42 -4.95
C VAL A 417 18.09 -5.33 -5.32
N MET A 418 18.57 -4.13 -5.61
CA MET A 418 19.98 -3.83 -5.87
C MET A 418 20.53 -2.91 -4.78
N SER A 419 21.61 -3.35 -4.16
CA SER A 419 22.30 -2.60 -3.12
C SER A 419 23.19 -1.51 -3.70
N LEU A 420 23.06 -0.28 -3.17
CA LEU A 420 23.93 0.84 -3.47
C LEU A 420 25.17 0.82 -2.56
N THR A 421 26.08 -0.13 -2.79
CA THR A 421 27.42 -0.11 -2.18
C THR A 421 28.38 0.73 -3.03
N SER A 422 29.10 1.67 -2.42
CA SER A 422 30.23 2.32 -3.09
C SER A 422 31.31 1.28 -3.45
N LYS A 423 31.81 1.32 -4.69
CA LYS A 423 32.87 0.43 -5.20
C LYS A 423 34.14 0.48 -4.34
N ASP A 424 34.39 1.62 -3.71
CA ASP A 424 35.61 1.88 -2.93
C ASP A 424 35.51 1.39 -1.47
N LYS A 425 34.32 0.96 -1.01
CA LYS A 425 34.06 0.52 0.38
C LYS A 425 33.29 -0.80 0.47
N ALA A 426 33.52 -1.68 -0.52
CA ALA A 426 32.70 -2.85 -0.75
C ALA A 426 32.57 -3.81 0.45
N GLU A 427 33.53 -3.88 1.36
CA GLU A 427 33.52 -4.85 2.48
C GLU A 427 32.84 -4.35 3.76
N GLU A 428 32.97 -3.07 4.13
CA GLU A 428 32.52 -2.57 5.43
C GLU A 428 31.12 -1.93 5.36
N VAL A 429 30.83 -1.17 4.30
CA VAL A 429 29.52 -0.52 4.08
C VAL A 429 28.44 -1.53 3.68
N SER A 430 28.83 -2.70 3.17
CA SER A 430 27.91 -3.79 2.81
C SER A 430 27.11 -4.30 4.00
N LYS A 431 27.67 -4.37 5.21
CA LYS A 431 26.98 -4.96 6.38
C LYS A 431 25.85 -4.10 6.91
N ASP A 432 26.08 -2.82 7.20
CA ASP A 432 25.03 -1.95 7.77
C ASP A 432 23.90 -1.67 6.78
N PHE A 433 24.23 -1.57 5.49
CA PHE A 433 23.25 -1.38 4.44
C PHE A 433 22.37 -2.62 4.22
N GLU A 434 22.98 -3.81 4.11
CA GLU A 434 22.23 -5.07 3.94
C GLU A 434 21.31 -5.33 5.15
N LEU A 435 21.71 -4.86 6.33
CA LEU A 435 20.87 -4.88 7.53
C LEU A 435 19.70 -3.90 7.47
N GLY A 436 19.72 -2.84 6.66
CA GLY A 436 18.67 -1.82 6.62
C GLY A 436 17.30 -2.39 6.25
N LEU A 437 17.23 -3.16 5.16
CA LEU A 437 15.99 -3.84 4.76
C LEU A 437 15.71 -5.13 5.57
N LEU A 438 16.75 -5.78 6.11
CA LEU A 438 16.56 -6.91 7.03
C LEU A 438 15.96 -6.48 8.38
N LYS A 439 16.24 -5.25 8.81
CA LYS A 439 15.68 -4.61 10.01
C LYS A 439 14.54 -3.65 9.66
N PHE A 440 13.97 -3.78 8.47
CA PHE A 440 12.94 -2.89 7.96
C PHE A 440 11.79 -2.70 8.95
N ASP A 441 11.40 -1.46 9.17
CA ASP A 441 10.27 -1.11 10.01
C ASP A 441 9.54 0.11 9.44
N ALA A 442 8.38 -0.13 8.85
CA ALA A 442 7.55 0.92 8.26
C ALA A 442 7.17 2.00 9.28
N GLY A 443 7.02 1.66 10.56
CA GLY A 443 6.66 2.63 11.61
C GLY A 443 7.77 3.65 11.92
N LYS A 444 9.00 3.41 11.45
CA LYS A 444 10.15 4.32 11.60
C LYS A 444 10.42 5.16 10.36
N ALA A 445 9.64 4.99 9.30
CA ALA A 445 9.85 5.73 8.08
C ALA A 445 9.24 7.14 8.19
N GLU A 446 9.96 8.10 7.61
CA GLU A 446 9.69 9.53 7.74
C GLU A 446 9.37 10.15 6.37
N THR A 447 8.63 11.25 6.39
CA THR A 447 8.38 12.10 5.22
C THR A 447 8.58 13.56 5.61
N PHE A 448 8.78 14.42 4.62
CA PHE A 448 8.92 15.85 4.85
C PHE A 448 7.66 16.48 5.44
N ASP A 449 6.46 16.04 5.00
CA ASP A 449 5.19 16.50 5.55
C ASP A 449 4.70 15.49 6.61
N PRO A 450 4.60 15.89 7.89
CA PRO A 450 4.05 15.04 8.95
C PRO A 450 2.61 14.60 8.69
N ASN A 451 1.79 15.40 8.00
CA ASN A 451 0.41 15.01 7.66
C ASN A 451 0.39 13.85 6.66
N ASP A 452 1.31 13.86 5.68
CA ASP A 452 1.50 12.73 4.80
C ASP A 452 2.03 11.51 5.56
N GLN A 453 2.88 11.71 6.57
CA GLN A 453 3.40 10.63 7.41
C GLN A 453 2.26 9.82 8.04
N GLU A 454 1.43 10.49 8.83
CA GLU A 454 0.33 9.84 9.55
C GLU A 454 -0.65 9.17 8.59
N ARG A 455 -0.99 9.87 7.51
CA ARG A 455 -1.95 9.39 6.51
C ARG A 455 -1.46 8.13 5.81
N LEU A 456 -0.22 8.13 5.33
CA LEU A 456 0.36 7.00 4.60
C LEU A 456 0.60 5.81 5.52
N LEU A 457 1.08 6.03 6.75
CA LEU A 457 1.18 4.97 7.76
C LEU A 457 -0.19 4.38 8.10
N ALA A 458 -1.23 5.20 8.24
CA ALA A 458 -2.59 4.74 8.49
C ALA A 458 -3.14 3.87 7.33
N VAL A 459 -2.74 4.13 6.07
CA VAL A 459 -3.09 3.27 4.92
C VAL A 459 -2.45 1.89 5.05
N ILE A 460 -1.17 1.82 5.42
CA ILE A 460 -0.45 0.55 5.63
C ILE A 460 -1.09 -0.21 6.79
N GLU A 461 -1.30 0.45 7.93
CA GLU A 461 -1.93 -0.15 9.11
C GLU A 461 -3.35 -0.63 8.80
N ALA A 462 -4.15 0.14 8.06
CA ALA A 462 -5.51 -0.28 7.69
C ALA A 462 -5.54 -1.54 6.81
N ALA A 463 -4.52 -1.72 5.96
CA ALA A 463 -4.43 -2.88 5.07
C ALA A 463 -3.93 -4.15 5.78
N PHE A 464 -3.07 -4.03 6.79
CA PHE A 464 -2.44 -5.16 7.48
C PHE A 464 -2.89 -5.35 8.94
N GLY A 465 -3.68 -4.43 9.48
CA GLY A 465 -4.09 -4.34 10.89
C GLY A 465 -3.02 -3.77 11.82
N THR A 466 -1.75 -4.10 11.59
CA THR A 466 -0.55 -3.54 12.26
C THR A 466 0.62 -3.50 11.26
N PHE A 467 1.75 -2.87 11.61
CA PHE A 467 2.92 -2.86 10.72
C PHE A 467 3.65 -4.21 10.62
N ASN A 468 3.55 -5.07 11.63
CA ASN A 468 4.36 -6.30 11.72
C ASN A 468 4.20 -7.25 10.52
N PRO A 469 2.98 -7.57 10.03
CA PRO A 469 2.83 -8.43 8.86
C PRO A 469 3.50 -7.85 7.61
N PHE A 470 3.37 -6.53 7.39
CA PHE A 470 4.01 -5.86 6.26
C PHE A 470 5.54 -5.86 6.41
N ASN A 471 6.04 -5.48 7.59
CA ASN A 471 7.47 -5.49 7.88
C ASN A 471 8.08 -6.87 7.64
N LYS A 472 7.41 -7.92 8.10
CA LYS A 472 7.85 -9.31 7.91
C LYS A 472 7.95 -9.66 6.43
N ILE A 473 6.95 -9.29 5.61
CA ILE A 473 6.98 -9.57 4.16
C ILE A 473 8.18 -8.89 3.51
N VAL A 474 8.43 -7.61 3.80
CA VAL A 474 9.57 -6.88 3.23
C VAL A 474 10.89 -7.54 3.63
N ARG A 475 11.07 -7.85 4.92
CA ARG A 475 12.28 -8.54 5.44
C ARG A 475 12.50 -9.90 4.77
N ASP A 476 11.43 -10.71 4.64
CA ASP A 476 11.49 -12.01 4.00
C ASP A 476 11.98 -11.88 2.54
N ILE A 477 11.47 -10.89 1.78
CA ILE A 477 11.89 -10.70 0.40
C ILE A 477 13.32 -10.20 0.31
N SER A 478 13.72 -9.29 1.20
CA SER A 478 15.09 -8.79 1.27
C SER A 478 16.08 -9.89 1.59
N LYS A 479 15.71 -10.82 2.49
CA LYS A 479 16.50 -12.02 2.79
C LYS A 479 16.69 -12.92 1.56
N VAL A 480 15.62 -13.22 0.82
CA VAL A 480 15.72 -14.04 -0.40
C VAL A 480 16.59 -13.36 -1.46
N ASN A 481 16.42 -12.05 -1.67
CA ASN A 481 17.28 -11.30 -2.61
C ASN A 481 18.75 -11.32 -2.17
N TYR A 482 19.00 -11.20 -0.87
CA TYR A 482 20.35 -11.26 -0.32
C TYR A 482 21.02 -12.61 -0.57
N GLU A 483 20.32 -13.71 -0.29
CA GLU A 483 20.79 -15.06 -0.54
C GLU A 483 21.11 -15.29 -2.03
N ARG A 484 20.28 -14.75 -2.95
CA ARG A 484 20.54 -14.80 -4.40
C ARG A 484 21.83 -14.08 -4.78
N VAL A 485 22.03 -12.86 -4.28
CA VAL A 485 23.24 -12.08 -4.56
C VAL A 485 24.50 -12.77 -4.04
N LEU A 486 24.42 -13.38 -2.85
CA LEU A 486 25.54 -14.17 -2.32
C LEU A 486 25.87 -15.38 -3.21
N ALA A 487 24.85 -16.10 -3.68
CA ALA A 487 25.02 -17.24 -4.58
C ALA A 487 25.66 -16.82 -5.92
N GLU A 488 25.22 -15.71 -6.51
CA GLU A 488 25.78 -15.16 -7.75
C GLU A 488 27.25 -14.75 -7.57
N ARG A 489 27.58 -14.04 -6.49
CA ARG A 489 28.97 -13.65 -6.17
C ARG A 489 29.89 -14.85 -6.00
N ALA A 490 29.38 -15.94 -5.43
CA ALA A 490 30.15 -17.17 -5.26
C ALA A 490 30.47 -17.84 -6.61
N LYS A 491 29.50 -17.85 -7.54
CA LYS A 491 29.71 -18.35 -8.92
C LYS A 491 30.82 -17.58 -9.64
N VAL A 492 30.85 -16.25 -9.52
CA VAL A 492 31.87 -15.41 -10.17
C VAL A 492 33.27 -15.67 -9.61
N LYS A 493 33.39 -15.92 -8.29
CA LYS A 493 34.70 -16.14 -7.65
C LYS A 493 35.27 -17.55 -7.83
N GLY A 494 34.55 -18.47 -8.49
CA GLY A 494 34.99 -19.86 -8.66
C GLY A 494 35.15 -20.65 -7.35
N ASN A 495 34.73 -20.08 -6.22
CA ASN A 495 34.85 -20.67 -4.88
C ASN A 495 33.44 -20.95 -4.33
N ALA A 496 33.21 -22.17 -3.87
CA ALA A 496 31.95 -22.53 -3.20
C ALA A 496 31.76 -21.63 -1.96
N PRO A 497 30.55 -21.06 -1.75
CA PRO A 497 30.32 -20.18 -0.62
C PRO A 497 30.21 -20.98 0.67
N GLU A 498 31.23 -20.90 1.53
CA GLU A 498 31.03 -21.17 2.96
C GLU A 498 30.29 -19.97 3.57
N LEU A 499 28.97 -20.06 3.68
CA LEU A 499 28.21 -19.12 4.51
C LEU A 499 28.65 -19.30 5.96
N SER A 500 29.26 -18.29 6.57
CA SER A 500 29.57 -18.35 7.99
C SER A 500 28.27 -18.47 8.78
N THR A 501 28.17 -19.49 9.64
CA THR A 501 26.98 -19.77 10.47
C THR A 501 26.60 -18.55 11.35
N GLN A 502 27.54 -17.63 11.56
CA GLN A 502 27.38 -16.41 12.32
C GLN A 502 26.51 -15.34 11.60
N GLN A 503 26.56 -15.26 10.27
CA GLN A 503 25.77 -14.29 9.48
C GLN A 503 24.28 -14.65 9.46
N LEU A 504 23.95 -15.94 9.34
CA LEU A 504 22.56 -16.41 9.39
C LEU A 504 21.96 -16.30 10.80
N ARG A 505 22.77 -16.42 11.86
CA ARG A 505 22.31 -16.25 13.25
C ARG A 505 21.89 -14.81 13.55
N LEU A 506 22.63 -13.80 13.08
CA LEU A 506 22.27 -12.38 13.28
C LEU A 506 20.93 -12.00 12.63
N ALA A 507 20.60 -12.59 11.47
CA ALA A 507 19.29 -12.40 10.86
C ALA A 507 18.18 -13.11 11.64
N ALA A 508 18.44 -14.34 12.11
CA ALA A 508 17.46 -15.15 12.86
C ALA A 508 17.17 -14.61 14.27
N ASP A 509 18.16 -14.04 14.96
CA ASP A 509 18.00 -13.50 16.31
C ASP A 509 17.20 -12.17 16.32
N SER A 510 17.11 -11.47 15.19
CA SER A 510 16.31 -10.24 15.07
C SER A 510 14.79 -10.48 15.01
N ASP A 511 14.36 -11.66 14.55
CA ASP A 511 12.94 -12.05 14.52
C ASP A 511 12.47 -12.62 15.87
N ASP A 512 13.38 -13.16 16.69
CA ASP A 512 13.05 -13.84 17.96
C ASP A 512 12.87 -12.86 19.14
N PHE A 513 13.32 -11.60 19.00
CA PHE A 513 13.22 -10.61 20.08
C PHE A 513 11.77 -10.16 20.37
N ASP A 514 10.89 -10.15 19.35
CA ASP A 514 9.50 -9.73 19.50
C ASP A 514 8.57 -10.90 19.91
N ASP A 515 8.87 -12.13 19.47
CA ASP A 515 8.05 -13.31 19.78
C ASP A 515 8.31 -13.86 21.20
N ARG A 516 9.52 -13.70 21.76
CA ARG A 516 9.80 -14.06 23.17
C ARG A 516 8.98 -13.27 24.17
N LYS A 517 8.50 -12.07 23.83
CA LYS A 517 7.58 -11.30 24.68
C LYS A 517 6.13 -11.77 24.62
N LYS A 518 5.75 -12.62 23.65
CA LYS A 518 4.34 -12.98 23.41
C LYS A 518 3.97 -14.45 23.61
N GLY A 519 4.89 -15.31 24.06
CA GLY A 519 4.57 -16.69 24.42
C GLY A 519 3.91 -17.47 23.28
N VAL A 520 4.41 -17.30 22.05
CA VAL A 520 3.86 -17.97 20.86
C VAL A 520 4.21 -19.46 20.89
N ASN A 521 3.21 -20.30 20.59
CA ASN A 521 3.24 -21.75 20.77
C ASN A 521 4.16 -22.45 19.73
N ALA A 522 5.01 -23.38 20.19
CA ALA A 522 6.08 -24.04 19.41
C ALA A 522 5.59 -24.71 18.09
N ALA A 523 4.32 -25.06 17.99
CA ALA A 523 3.71 -25.65 16.80
C ALA A 523 3.74 -24.71 15.57
N GLN A 524 3.59 -23.41 15.77
CA GLN A 524 3.53 -22.43 14.67
C GLN A 524 4.91 -22.16 14.07
N ALA A 525 5.95 -22.14 14.92
CA ALA A 525 7.36 -22.08 14.48
C ALA A 525 7.77 -23.31 13.66
N THR A 526 7.23 -24.49 14.01
CA THR A 526 7.52 -25.74 13.32
C THR A 526 6.91 -25.78 11.91
N HIS A 527 5.71 -25.22 11.71
CA HIS A 527 5.05 -25.12 10.40
C HIS A 527 5.82 -24.19 9.43
N SER A 528 6.26 -23.03 9.90
CA SER A 528 7.06 -22.08 9.09
C SER A 528 8.40 -22.66 8.65
N ARG A 529 9.09 -23.41 9.52
CA ARG A 529 10.34 -24.12 9.16
C ARG A 529 10.15 -25.19 8.08
N ARG A 530 9.00 -25.88 8.08
CA ARG A 530 8.68 -26.92 7.10
C ARG A 530 8.41 -26.32 5.71
N LYS A 531 7.66 -25.21 5.66
CA LYS A 531 7.39 -24.46 4.42
C LYS A 531 8.66 -23.84 3.83
N PHE A 532 9.59 -23.37 4.67
CA PHE A 532 10.88 -22.85 4.24
C PHE A 532 11.77 -23.93 3.60
N LYS A 533 11.85 -25.14 4.22
CA LYS A 533 12.58 -26.28 3.62
C LYS A 533 12.04 -26.70 2.26
N GLU A 534 10.73 -26.58 2.05
CA GLU A 534 10.08 -26.92 0.78
C GLU A 534 10.41 -25.89 -0.32
N ILE A 535 10.51 -24.61 0.04
CA ILE A 535 10.91 -23.52 -0.88
C ILE A 535 12.39 -23.67 -1.27
N SER A 536 13.30 -23.91 -0.31
CA SER A 536 14.72 -24.17 -0.62
C SER A 536 14.91 -25.36 -1.56
N LYS A 537 14.20 -26.48 -1.33
CA LYS A 537 14.28 -27.64 -2.22
C LYS A 537 13.78 -27.37 -3.64
N LYS A 538 12.75 -26.53 -3.80
CA LYS A 538 12.26 -26.13 -5.13
C LYS A 538 13.24 -25.21 -5.87
N ILE A 539 14.04 -24.44 -5.15
CA ILE A 539 15.09 -23.60 -5.73
C ILE A 539 16.28 -24.47 -6.16
N GLU A 540 16.69 -25.45 -5.36
CA GLU A 540 17.76 -26.40 -5.73
C GLU A 540 17.41 -27.29 -6.93
N TYR A 541 16.13 -27.64 -7.15
CA TYR A 541 15.72 -28.54 -8.23
C TYR A 541 15.53 -27.87 -9.59
N ASN A 542 15.55 -26.53 -9.65
CA ASN A 542 15.36 -25.74 -10.87
C ASN A 542 16.66 -25.03 -11.32
N VAL A 543 17.79 -25.38 -10.70
CA VAL A 543 19.16 -25.03 -11.10
C VAL A 543 19.83 -26.32 -11.55
#